data_AF-A0A1J4T7Z7-F1
#
_entry.id   AF-A0A1J4T7Z7-F1
#
_cell.length_a   1.000
_cell.length_b   1.000
_cell.length_c   1.000
_cell.angle_alpha   90.00
_cell.angle_beta   90.00
_cell.angle_gamma   90.00
#
_symmetry.space_group_name_H-M   'P 1'
#
loop_
_entity.id
_entity.type
_entity.pdbx_description
1 polymer ?
#
loop_
_entity_poly.entity_id
_entity_poly.type
_entity_poly.pdbx_seq_one_letter_code
_entity_poly.pdbx_strand_id
1 'polypeptide(L)'
;MKKIFQQISILISLVFLLVLPYFVFAAGSSPLDRLHNTGSGASGPYAEADATTMSSIIGMVINAALSLLGIIFVILIVLAGFKWMMAGGNEEDVSKAKDRIQTAIIGLVLTMSAYAIWAFISSYLL
;
A
#
# COMPACT_ATOMS: atom_id res chain seq x y z
N MET A 1 24.77 -18.32 3.72
CA MET A 1 24.22 -17.21 4.52
C MET A 1 24.50 -15.82 3.93
N LYS A 2 25.76 -15.42 3.65
CA LYS A 2 26.07 -14.09 3.04
C LYS A 2 25.33 -13.79 1.72
N LYS A 3 25.26 -14.75 0.78
CA LYS A 3 24.59 -14.54 -0.53
C LYS A 3 23.07 -14.34 -0.41
N ILE A 4 22.41 -15.07 0.48
CA ILE A 4 20.96 -14.95 0.74
C ILE A 4 20.63 -13.62 1.42
N PHE A 5 21.44 -13.21 2.39
CA PHE A 5 21.30 -11.91 3.04
C PHE A 5 21.52 -10.75 2.06
N GLN A 6 22.51 -10.88 1.17
CA GLN A 6 22.77 -9.90 0.11
C GLN A 6 21.60 -9.83 -0.89
N GLN A 7 20.99 -10.96 -1.25
CA GLN A 7 19.81 -10.97 -2.14
C GLN A 7 18.58 -10.34 -1.48
N ILE A 8 18.35 -10.55 -0.18
CA ILE A 8 17.25 -9.90 0.55
C ILE A 8 17.45 -8.37 0.60
N SER A 9 18.67 -7.90 0.83
CA SER A 9 18.99 -6.47 0.84
C SER A 9 18.76 -5.82 -0.52
N ILE A 10 19.16 -6.50 -1.61
CA ILE A 10 18.91 -6.04 -2.98
C ILE A 10 17.40 -5.98 -3.27
N LEU A 11 16.64 -6.99 -2.84
CA LEU A 11 15.19 -7.04 -3.06
C LEU A 11 14.46 -5.92 -2.28
N ILE A 12 14.88 -5.66 -1.03
CA ILE A 12 14.38 -4.53 -0.23
C ILE A 12 14.71 -3.20 -0.89
N SER A 13 15.94 -3.03 -1.39
CA SER A 13 16.35 -1.80 -2.08
C SER A 13 15.62 -1.59 -3.41
N LEU A 14 15.36 -2.65 -4.17
CA LEU A 14 14.59 -2.62 -5.41
C LEU A 14 13.11 -2.26 -5.14
N VAL A 15 12.53 -2.84 -4.10
CA VAL A 15 11.18 -2.50 -3.63
C VAL A 15 11.13 -1.04 -3.22
N PHE A 16 12.12 -0.57 -2.45
CA PHE A 16 12.18 0.84 -2.04
C PHE A 16 12.22 1.77 -3.26
N LEU A 17 13.05 1.45 -4.27
CA LEU A 17 13.15 2.20 -5.52
C LEU A 17 11.82 2.24 -6.31
N LEU A 18 11.07 1.13 -6.33
CA LEU A 18 9.76 1.04 -7.00
C LEU A 18 8.65 1.79 -6.24
N VAL A 19 8.81 2.00 -4.93
CA VAL A 19 7.83 2.73 -4.11
C VAL A 19 8.10 4.25 -4.11
N LEU A 20 9.34 4.69 -4.37
CA LEU A 20 9.68 6.12 -4.51
C LEU A 20 8.72 6.96 -5.40
N PRO A 21 8.29 6.51 -6.59
CA PRO A 21 7.37 7.28 -7.42
C PRO A 21 5.95 7.42 -6.82
N TYR A 22 5.57 6.58 -5.85
CA TYR A 22 4.30 6.75 -5.12
C TYR A 22 4.37 7.86 -4.06
N PHE A 23 5.56 8.30 -3.67
CA PHE A 23 5.77 9.46 -2.77
C PHE A 23 5.83 10.79 -3.53
N VAL A 24 5.43 10.82 -4.81
CA VAL A 24 5.27 12.07 -5.55
C VAL A 24 4.13 12.86 -4.92
N PHE A 25 4.47 13.90 -4.15
CA PHE A 25 3.58 15.01 -3.89
C PHE A 25 3.16 15.58 -5.24
N ALA A 26 1.95 15.25 -5.67
CA ALA A 26 1.39 15.71 -6.94
C ALA A 26 1.19 17.24 -6.91
N ALA A 27 2.23 17.99 -7.28
CA ALA A 27 2.09 19.36 -7.73
C ALA A 27 1.93 19.35 -9.25
N GLY A 28 0.72 19.13 -9.73
CA GLY A 28 0.43 19.20 -11.16
C GLY A 28 -0.89 18.58 -11.56
N SER A 29 -1.99 19.29 -11.30
CA SER A 29 -3.18 19.11 -12.14
C SER A 29 -2.77 19.35 -13.60
N SER A 30 -3.23 18.48 -14.49
CA SER A 30 -2.90 18.61 -15.91
C SER A 30 -3.32 20.00 -16.42
N PRO A 31 -2.64 20.60 -17.42
CA PRO A 31 -3.04 21.90 -17.95
C PRO A 31 -4.52 21.96 -18.38
N LEU A 32 -5.08 20.81 -18.77
CA LEU A 32 -6.49 20.65 -19.12
C LEU A 32 -7.41 20.66 -17.89
N ASP A 33 -7.01 20.04 -16.78
CA ASP A 33 -7.74 20.11 -15.50
C ASP A 33 -7.72 21.52 -14.92
N ARG A 34 -6.61 22.24 -15.06
CA ARG A 34 -6.51 23.64 -14.64
C ARG A 34 -7.46 24.52 -15.44
N LEU A 35 -7.56 24.31 -16.75
CA LEU A 35 -8.47 25.05 -17.62
C LEU A 35 -9.94 24.73 -17.29
N HIS A 36 -10.26 23.46 -17.03
CA HIS A 36 -11.59 23.04 -16.60
C HIS A 36 -11.96 23.67 -15.25
N ASN A 37 -11.05 23.65 -14.26
CA ASN A 37 -11.27 24.23 -12.93
C ASN A 37 -11.34 25.76 -12.92
N THR A 38 -10.73 26.44 -13.91
CA THR A 38 -10.94 27.89 -14.11
C THR A 38 -12.28 28.20 -14.77
N GLY A 39 -12.79 27.31 -15.63
CA GLY A 39 -14.09 27.47 -16.29
C GLY A 39 -15.29 27.12 -15.40
N SER A 40 -15.11 26.23 -14.43
CA SER A 40 -16.17 25.79 -13.51
C SER A 40 -16.33 26.67 -12.26
N GLY A 41 -15.51 27.72 -12.10
CA GLY A 41 -15.53 28.59 -10.92
C GLY A 41 -14.79 28.04 -9.68
N ALA A 42 -14.22 26.84 -9.78
CA ALA A 42 -13.48 26.17 -8.69
C ALA A 42 -12.13 26.83 -8.32
N SER A 43 -11.72 27.90 -9.00
CA SER A 43 -10.45 28.61 -8.75
C SER A 43 -10.58 30.14 -8.73
N GLY A 44 -11.79 30.68 -8.56
CA GLY A 44 -12.01 32.11 -8.34
C GLY A 44 -11.63 32.55 -6.92
N PRO A 45 -11.57 33.87 -6.63
CA PRO A 45 -11.32 34.40 -5.28
C PRO A 45 -12.35 33.95 -4.21
N TYR A 46 -13.46 33.34 -4.65
CA TYR A 46 -14.52 32.76 -3.83
C TYR A 46 -14.58 31.23 -3.91
N ALA A 47 -13.56 30.58 -4.48
CA ALA A 47 -13.46 29.13 -4.45
C ALA A 47 -13.42 28.69 -2.99
N GLU A 48 -14.41 27.90 -2.58
CA GLU A 48 -14.45 27.32 -1.26
C GLU A 48 -13.12 26.63 -0.99
N ALA A 49 -12.54 26.85 0.19
CA ALA A 49 -11.30 26.21 0.59
C ALA A 49 -11.46 24.69 0.36
N ASP A 50 -10.78 24.22 -0.68
CA ASP A 50 -11.08 22.97 -1.36
C ASP A 50 -10.91 21.81 -0.36
N ALA A 51 -12.01 21.31 0.21
CA ALA A 51 -12.00 20.14 1.08
C ALA A 51 -11.43 18.89 0.36
N THR A 52 -11.37 18.96 -0.97
CA THR A 52 -10.69 18.00 -1.83
C THR A 52 -9.17 18.02 -1.67
N THR A 53 -8.53 19.13 -1.27
CA THR A 53 -7.06 19.16 -1.09
C THR A 53 -6.64 18.28 0.08
N MET A 54 -7.32 18.40 1.23
CA MET A 54 -7.04 17.56 2.39
C MET A 54 -7.42 16.10 2.13
N SER A 55 -8.59 15.86 1.53
CA SER A 55 -9.04 14.50 1.19
C SER A 55 -8.13 13.82 0.14
N SER A 56 -7.58 14.59 -0.80
CA SER A 56 -6.63 14.11 -1.81
C SER A 56 -5.28 13.76 -1.21
N ILE A 57 -4.74 14.60 -0.31
CA ILE A 57 -3.50 14.30 0.42
C ILE A 57 -3.68 13.03 1.27
N ILE A 58 -4.81 12.91 1.97
CA ILE A 58 -5.11 11.70 2.77
C ILE A 58 -5.24 10.47 1.86
N GLY A 59 -5.95 10.57 0.74
CA GLY A 59 -6.10 9.48 -0.22
C GLY A 59 -4.77 9.02 -0.83
N MET A 60 -3.85 9.96 -1.09
CA MET A 60 -2.50 9.67 -1.55
C MET A 60 -1.68 8.93 -0.50
N VAL A 61 -1.70 9.41 0.75
CA VAL A 61 -1.00 8.77 1.87
C VAL A 61 -1.53 7.36 2.13
N ILE A 62 -2.86 7.18 2.10
CA ILE A 62 -3.49 5.86 2.26
C ILE A 62 -3.08 4.93 1.13
N ASN A 63 -3.12 5.36 -0.13
CA ASN A 63 -2.69 4.53 -1.26
C ASN A 63 -1.21 4.13 -1.17
N ALA A 64 -0.33 5.07 -0.79
CA ALA A 64 1.08 4.78 -0.58
C ALA A 64 1.32 3.81 0.59
N ALA A 65 0.57 3.95 1.68
CA ALA A 65 0.65 3.03 2.80
C ALA A 65 0.13 1.62 2.44
N LEU A 66 -0.99 1.53 1.72
CA LEU A 66 -1.57 0.26 1.28
C LEU A 66 -0.68 -0.47 0.29
N SER A 67 -0.05 0.25 -0.66
CA SER A 67 0.89 -0.36 -1.62
C SER A 67 2.13 -0.92 -0.92
N LEU A 68 2.68 -0.18 0.06
CA LEU A 68 3.81 -0.63 0.86
C LEU A 68 3.44 -1.85 1.72
N LEU A 69 2.28 -1.81 2.38
CA LEU A 69 1.77 -2.93 3.19
C LEU A 69 1.62 -4.20 2.35
N GLY A 70 1.04 -4.09 1.15
CA GLY A 70 0.87 -5.22 0.24
C GLY A 70 2.19 -5.95 -0.04
N ILE A 71 3.25 -5.20 -0.33
CA ILE A 71 4.58 -5.76 -0.60
C ILE A 71 5.17 -6.42 0.66
N ILE A 72 5.02 -5.79 1.83
CA ILE A 72 5.49 -6.35 3.10
C ILE A 72 4.80 -7.69 3.39
N PHE A 73 3.48 -7.79 3.20
CA PHE A 73 2.76 -9.04 3.41
C PHE A 73 3.27 -10.17 2.51
N VAL A 74 3.55 -9.89 1.23
CA VAL A 74 4.12 -10.89 0.32
C VAL A 74 5.49 -11.37 0.82
N ILE A 75 6.37 -10.46 1.25
CA ILE A 75 7.68 -10.82 1.79
C ILE A 75 7.54 -11.69 3.05
N LEU A 76 6.63 -11.33 3.96
CA LEU A 76 6.38 -12.10 5.18
C LEU A 76 5.89 -13.52 4.88
N ILE A 77 4.99 -13.69 3.91
CA ILE A 77 4.49 -14.99 3.49
C ILE A 77 5.63 -15.84 2.91
N VAL A 78 6.48 -15.25 2.06
CA VAL A 78 7.64 -15.93 1.48
C VAL A 78 8.62 -16.38 2.57
N LEU A 79 8.95 -15.51 3.53
CA LEU A 79 9.85 -15.84 4.63
C LEU A 79 9.28 -16.94 5.55
N ALA A 80 7.99 -16.88 5.84
CA ALA A 80 7.31 -17.91 6.62
C ALA A 80 7.25 -19.24 5.86
N GLY A 81 7.04 -19.20 4.54
CA GLY A 81 7.10 -20.37 3.66
C GLY A 81 8.49 -21.01 3.61
N PHE A 82 9.56 -20.21 3.53
CA PHE A 82 10.93 -20.72 3.65
C PHE A 82 11.18 -21.39 5.01
N LYS A 83 10.69 -20.79 6.09
CA LYS A 83 10.79 -21.38 7.42
C LYS A 83 10.03 -22.70 7.53
N TRP A 84 8.86 -22.79 6.90
CA TRP A 84 8.07 -24.03 6.83
C TRP A 84 8.82 -25.14 6.09
N MET A 85 9.45 -24.82 4.95
CA MET A 85 10.25 -25.78 4.17
C MET A 85 11.53 -26.24 4.91
N MET A 86 12.12 -25.38 5.74
CA MET A 86 13.34 -25.70 6.50
C MET A 86 13.08 -26.41 7.83
N ALA A 87 11.83 -26.60 8.25
CA ALA A 87 11.49 -27.19 9.55
C ALA A 87 11.87 -28.68 9.69
N GLY A 88 12.21 -29.36 8.58
CA GLY A 88 12.88 -30.67 8.61
C GLY A 88 12.13 -31.80 9.32
N GLY A 89 10.82 -31.66 9.55
CA GLY A 89 10.00 -32.62 10.29
C GLY A 89 9.77 -32.31 11.77
N ASN A 90 10.32 -31.20 12.29
CA ASN A 90 9.95 -30.72 13.62
C ASN A 90 8.53 -30.12 13.58
N GLU A 91 7.55 -30.84 14.14
CA GLU A 91 6.13 -30.41 14.17
C GLU A 91 5.95 -29.02 14.79
N GLU A 92 6.76 -28.66 15.79
CA GLU A 92 6.63 -27.36 16.46
C GLU A 92 7.02 -26.20 15.53
N ASP A 93 8.09 -26.36 14.75
CA ASP A 93 8.52 -25.35 13.78
C ASP A 93 7.58 -25.27 12.57
N VAL A 94 7.02 -26.42 12.17
CA VAL A 94 5.98 -26.49 11.14
C VAL A 94 4.72 -25.74 11.58
N SER A 95 4.23 -25.99 12.79
CA SER A 95 3.04 -25.31 13.33
C SER A 95 3.27 -23.80 13.40
N LYS A 96 4.41 -23.37 13.97
CA LYS A 96 4.76 -21.94 14.07
C LYS A 96 4.85 -21.25 12.71
N ALA A 97 5.38 -21.94 11.69
CA ALA A 97 5.46 -21.37 10.35
C ALA A 97 4.07 -21.25 9.70
N LYS A 98 3.20 -22.26 9.88
CA LYS A 98 1.83 -22.24 9.40
C LYS A 98 0.98 -21.14 10.05
N ASP A 99 1.11 -20.97 11.37
CA ASP A 99 0.42 -19.91 12.10
C ASP A 99 0.82 -18.51 11.62
N ARG A 100 2.12 -18.32 11.32
CA ARG A 100 2.63 -17.08 10.73
C ARG A 100 2.05 -16.81 9.33
N ILE A 101 1.93 -17.84 8.50
CA ILE A 101 1.33 -17.72 7.17
C ILE A 101 -0.16 -17.35 7.31
N GLN A 102 -0.91 -18.05 8.17
CA GLN A 102 -2.32 -17.73 8.42
C GLN A 102 -2.51 -16.30 8.91
N THR A 103 -1.71 -15.86 9.89
CA THR A 103 -1.77 -14.50 10.43
C THR A 103 -1.46 -13.46 9.35
N ALA A 104 -0.47 -13.70 8.49
CA ALA A 104 -0.14 -12.80 7.38
C ALA A 104 -1.26 -12.72 6.35
N ILE A 105 -1.90 -13.84 6.00
CA ILE A 105 -3.04 -13.87 5.08
C ILE A 105 -4.25 -13.13 5.67
N ILE A 106 -4.57 -13.38 6.95
CA ILE A 106 -5.68 -12.69 7.62
C ILE A 106 -5.44 -11.18 7.64
N GLY A 107 -4.21 -10.74 7.95
CA GLY A 107 -3.83 -9.33 7.90
C GLY A 107 -4.04 -8.72 6.51
N LEU A 108 -3.60 -9.40 5.45
CA LEU A 108 -3.78 -8.96 4.06
C LEU A 108 -5.27 -8.83 3.71
N VAL A 109 -6.07 -9.85 4.01
CA VAL A 109 -7.52 -9.86 3.74
C VAL A 109 -8.22 -8.75 4.51
N LEU A 110 -7.84 -8.51 5.77
CA LEU A 110 -8.41 -7.45 6.60
C LEU A 110 -8.13 -6.06 6.01
N THR A 111 -6.87 -5.81 5.60
CA THR A 111 -6.48 -4.54 4.97
C THR A 111 -7.23 -4.31 3.64
N MET A 112 -7.36 -5.34 2.79
CA MET A 112 -8.13 -5.24 1.55
C MET A 112 -9.62 -4.98 1.82
N SER A 113 -10.18 -5.68 2.82
CA SER A 113 -11.58 -5.52 3.20
C SER A 113 -11.86 -4.11 3.74
N ALA A 114 -10.98 -3.56 4.56
CA ALA A 114 -11.11 -2.21 5.09
C ALA A 114 -11.16 -1.15 3.96
N TYR A 115 -10.26 -1.27 2.97
CA TYR A 115 -10.28 -0.38 1.81
C TYR A 115 -11.55 -0.57 0.96
N ALA A 116 -11.98 -1.81 0.74
CA ALA A 116 -13.19 -2.10 -0.03
C ALA A 116 -14.45 -1.50 0.63
N ILE A 117 -14.55 -1.56 1.96
CA ILE A 117 -15.65 -0.94 2.70
C ILE A 117 -15.60 0.59 2.56
N TRP A 118 -14.43 1.20 2.70
CA TRP A 118 -14.28 2.65 2.53
C TRP A 118 -14.67 3.10 1.12
N ALA A 119 -14.19 2.39 0.09
CA ALA A 119 -14.50 2.68 -1.31
C ALA A 119 -16.01 2.52 -1.60
N PHE A 120 -16.64 1.51 -1.00
CA PHE A 120 -18.09 1.32 -1.08
C PHE A 120 -18.85 2.51 -0.48
N ILE A 121 -18.48 2.95 0.72
CA ILE A 121 -19.11 4.13 1.35
C ILE A 121 -18.91 5.38 0.49
N SER A 122 -17.69 5.61 0.00
CA SER A 122 -17.37 6.79 -0.82
C SER A 122 -18.07 6.80 -2.17
N SER A 123 -18.36 5.63 -2.77
CA SER A 123 -18.95 5.56 -4.11
C SER A 123 -20.48 5.59 -4.11
N TYR A 124 -21.13 5.17 -3.02
CA TYR A 124 -22.58 5.04 -2.95
C TYR A 124 -23.24 6.08 -2.01
N LEU A 125 -22.49 6.70 -1.11
CA LEU A 125 -23.03 7.59 -0.07
C LEU A 125 -22.58 9.05 -0.20
N LEU A 126 -21.50 9.32 -0.94
CA LEU A 126 -20.97 10.65 -1.29
C LEU A 126 -21.13 10.89 -2.79
#